data_AF-A0A937GZQ7-F1
#
_entry.id   AF-A0A937GZQ7-F1
#
_cell.length_a   1.000
_cell.length_b   1.000
_cell.length_c   1.000
_cell.angle_alpha   90.00
_cell.angle_beta   90.00
_cell.angle_gamma   90.00
#
_symmetry.space_group_name_H-M   'P 1'
#
loop_
_entity.id
_entity.type
_entity.pdbx_description
1 polymer ?
#
loop_
_entity_poly.entity_id
_entity_poly.type
_entity_poly.pdbx_seq_one_letter_code
_entity_poly.pdbx_strand_id
1 'polypeptide(L)'
;EMQTSQPRNTRHARNWTTSYPTISLIPMMRLIKATKNADMAHSDLPALFYFSPDDKVVDPQQTEDFIRRWSGPKQIVRIAGSDSEDHLNHLITGDVVSPGQVTRSVDSIITWHNRIVGRAVTQ
;
A
#
# COMPACT_ATOMS: atom_id res chain seq x y z
N GLU A 1 0.33 25.64 10.70
CA GLU A 1 -0.85 24.89 11.15
C GLU A 1 -0.45 23.44 11.43
N MET A 2 -1.19 22.74 12.29
CA MET A 2 -0.99 21.33 12.59
C MET A 2 -2.04 20.51 11.86
N GLN A 3 -1.63 19.40 11.27
CA GLN A 3 -2.53 18.36 10.78
C GLN A 3 -2.70 17.34 11.89
N THR A 4 -3.93 17.01 12.24
CA THR A 4 -4.24 16.06 13.31
C THR A 4 -5.31 15.09 12.83
N SER A 5 -5.11 13.79 13.08
CA SER A 5 -6.06 12.73 12.74
C SER A 5 -6.51 11.99 14.00
N GLN A 6 -7.76 11.52 13.99
CA GLN A 6 -8.27 10.68 15.07
C GLN A 6 -7.70 9.27 14.95
N PRO A 7 -7.07 8.72 16.02
CA PRO A 7 -6.59 7.34 16.00
C PRO A 7 -7.71 6.34 15.77
N ARG A 8 -7.40 5.21 15.11
CA ARG A 8 -8.37 4.12 14.92
C ARG A 8 -8.73 3.38 16.21
N ASN A 9 -7.75 3.24 17.11
CA ASN A 9 -7.90 2.60 18.41
C ASN A 9 -6.75 3.01 19.34
N THR A 10 -6.74 2.51 20.58
CA THR A 10 -5.73 2.84 21.59
C THR A 10 -4.32 2.38 21.19
N ARG A 11 -4.18 1.24 20.51
CA ARG A 11 -2.89 0.74 20.01
C ARG A 11 -2.36 1.63 18.88
N HIS A 12 -3.21 2.09 17.98
CA HIS A 12 -2.86 3.04 16.93
C HIS A 12 -2.43 4.38 17.55
N ALA A 13 -3.17 4.89 18.55
CA ALA A 13 -2.81 6.11 19.28
C ALA A 13 -1.44 6.01 19.97
N ARG A 14 -1.11 4.85 20.53
CA ARG A 14 0.16 4.61 21.24
C ARG A 14 1.36 4.55 20.29
N ASN A 15 1.17 3.98 19.10
CA ASN A 15 2.29 3.63 18.22
C ASN A 15 2.50 4.60 17.05
N TRP A 16 1.53 5.47 16.72
CA TRP A 16 1.65 6.39 15.57
C TRP A 16 1.58 7.86 15.93
N THR A 17 2.32 8.66 15.16
CA THR A 17 2.19 10.11 15.11
C THR A 17 0.86 10.47 14.46
N THR A 18 -0.04 11.05 15.26
CA THR A 18 -1.39 11.46 14.83
C THR A 18 -1.55 12.98 14.75
N SER A 19 -0.50 13.73 15.09
CA SER A 19 -0.43 15.17 14.88
C SER A 19 0.95 15.58 14.40
N TYR A 20 1.02 16.36 13.33
CA TYR A 20 2.27 16.84 12.75
C TYR A 20 2.10 18.20 12.06
N PRO A 21 3.14 19.02 11.94
CA PRO A 21 3.07 20.30 11.24
C PRO A 21 2.68 20.13 9.76
N THR A 22 1.83 21.00 9.22
CA THR A 22 1.43 20.95 7.79
C THR A 22 2.62 21.02 6.85
N ILE A 23 3.71 21.70 7.23
CA ILE A 23 4.94 21.78 6.42
C ILE A 23 5.56 20.40 6.15
N SER A 24 5.31 19.41 7.01
CA SER A 24 5.75 18.02 6.82
C SER A 24 5.10 17.35 5.61
N LEU A 25 3.95 17.85 5.12
CA LEU A 25 3.30 17.33 3.92
C LEU A 25 3.98 17.75 2.62
N ILE A 26 4.75 18.84 2.62
CA ILE A 26 5.42 19.36 1.42
C ILE A 26 6.37 18.31 0.80
N PRO A 27 7.33 17.70 1.53
CA PRO A 27 8.21 16.68 0.97
C PRO A 27 7.43 15.44 0.49
N MET A 28 6.39 15.03 1.21
CA MET A 28 5.54 13.90 0.80
C MET A 28 4.84 14.19 -0.53
N MET A 29 4.25 15.38 -0.71
CA MET A 29 3.63 15.78 -1.97
C MET A 29 4.63 15.89 -3.12
N ARG A 30 5.89 16.31 -2.85
CA ARG A 30 6.95 16.29 -3.85
C ARG A 30 7.30 14.86 -4.29
N LEU A 31 7.38 13.92 -3.36
CA LEU A 31 7.59 12.51 -3.66
C LEU A 31 6.46 11.94 -4.50
N ILE A 32 5.20 12.18 -4.12
CA ILE A 32 4.03 11.72 -4.89
C ILE A 32 4.08 12.24 -6.33
N LYS A 33 4.38 13.53 -6.53
CA LYS A 33 4.51 14.12 -7.88
C LYS A 33 5.67 13.50 -8.67
N ALA A 34 6.82 13.31 -8.04
CA ALA A 34 7.98 12.68 -8.67
C ALA A 34 7.65 11.24 -9.12
N THR A 35 7.05 10.43 -8.25
CA THR A 35 6.65 9.05 -8.56
C THR A 35 5.58 9.00 -9.65
N LYS A 36 4.60 9.91 -9.62
CA LYS A 36 3.56 9.98 -10.66
C LYS A 36 4.15 10.23 -12.05
N ASN A 37 5.12 11.14 -12.13
CA ASN A 37 5.76 11.56 -13.37
C ASN A 37 6.93 10.67 -13.81
N ALA A 38 7.38 9.76 -12.96
CA ALA A 38 8.47 8.85 -13.29
C ALA A 38 8.03 7.89 -14.40
N ASP A 39 8.95 7.62 -15.33
CA ASP A 39 8.74 6.66 -16.39
C ASP A 39 8.88 5.24 -15.82
N MET A 40 7.77 4.50 -15.82
CA MET A 40 7.68 3.12 -15.36
C MET A 40 7.49 2.14 -16.52
N ALA A 41 7.46 2.64 -17.76
CA ALA A 41 7.24 1.84 -18.96
C ALA A 41 8.46 0.96 -19.33
N HIS A 42 9.58 1.18 -18.65
CA HIS A 42 10.84 0.44 -18.82
C HIS A 42 11.27 -0.28 -17.54
N SER A 43 10.36 -0.41 -16.56
CA SER A 43 10.66 -1.15 -15.33
C SER A 43 10.57 -2.65 -15.61
N ASP A 44 11.68 -3.38 -15.58
CA ASP A 44 11.69 -4.84 -15.73
C ASP A 44 11.57 -5.58 -14.38
N LEU A 45 11.40 -4.83 -13.28
CA LEU A 45 11.34 -5.39 -11.94
C LEU A 45 9.99 -6.08 -11.68
N PRO A 46 10.00 -7.26 -11.03
CA PRO A 46 8.77 -7.86 -10.56
C PRO A 46 8.16 -7.03 -9.43
N ALA A 47 6.85 -6.79 -9.48
CA ALA A 47 6.13 -6.02 -8.47
C ALA A 47 4.88 -6.75 -7.95
N LEU A 48 4.62 -6.60 -6.65
CA LEU A 48 3.35 -6.95 -6.02
C LEU A 48 2.62 -5.68 -5.64
N PHE A 49 1.43 -5.50 -6.19
CA PHE A 49 0.52 -4.41 -5.82
C PHE A 49 -0.57 -4.98 -4.92
N TYR A 50 -0.53 -4.63 -3.63
CA TYR A 50 -1.46 -5.10 -2.61
C TYR A 50 -2.19 -3.90 -2.02
N PHE A 51 -3.47 -3.71 -2.38
CA PHE A 51 -4.23 -2.52 -2.00
C PHE A 51 -5.74 -2.81 -1.93
N SER A 52 -6.53 -1.88 -1.39
CA SER A 52 -7.99 -1.96 -1.42
C SER A 52 -8.58 -1.08 -2.51
N PRO A 53 -9.54 -1.57 -3.33
CA PRO A 53 -10.32 -0.72 -4.21
C PRO A 53 -11.31 0.19 -3.46
N ASP A 54 -11.49 -0.01 -2.14
CA ASP A 54 -12.38 0.76 -1.28
C ASP A 54 -11.62 1.75 -0.37
N ASP A 55 -10.32 1.97 -0.62
CA ASP A 55 -9.45 2.88 0.13
C ASP A 55 -9.99 4.33 0.05
N LYS A 56 -10.16 4.96 1.22
CA LYS A 56 -10.69 6.34 1.36
C LYS A 56 -9.59 7.37 1.66
N VAL A 57 -8.33 6.95 1.77
CA VAL A 57 -7.17 7.79 2.03
C VAL A 57 -6.36 7.99 0.75
N VAL A 58 -6.11 6.91 0.01
CA VAL A 58 -5.46 6.95 -1.30
C VAL A 58 -6.48 6.64 -2.37
N ASP A 59 -6.48 7.44 -3.43
CA ASP A 59 -7.34 7.21 -4.59
C ASP A 59 -6.96 5.89 -5.31
N PRO A 60 -7.81 4.85 -5.23
CA PRO A 60 -7.49 3.54 -5.80
C PRO A 60 -7.43 3.59 -7.33
N GLN A 61 -8.13 4.52 -7.98
CA GLN A 61 -8.08 4.67 -9.44
C GLN A 61 -6.69 5.13 -9.89
N GLN A 62 -6.05 6.05 -9.16
CA GLN A 62 -4.68 6.46 -9.45
C GLN A 62 -3.67 5.33 -9.24
N THR A 63 -3.92 4.45 -8.26
CA THR A 63 -3.12 3.23 -8.07
C THR A 63 -3.27 2.30 -9.27
N GLU A 64 -4.49 2.05 -9.75
CA GLU A 64 -4.75 1.25 -10.94
C GLU A 64 -4.07 1.84 -12.18
N ASP A 65 -4.16 3.16 -12.37
CA ASP A 65 -3.52 3.87 -13.47
C ASP A 65 -2.00 3.72 -13.45
N PHE A 66 -1.39 3.77 -12.26
CA PHE A 66 0.03 3.49 -12.09
C PHE A 66 0.38 2.04 -12.46
N ILE A 67 -0.39 1.07 -11.96
CA ILE A 67 -0.19 -0.36 -12.25
C ILE A 67 -0.26 -0.65 -13.74
N ARG A 68 -1.17 0.00 -14.48
CA ARG A 68 -1.28 -0.17 -15.94
C ARG A 68 -0.01 0.25 -16.69
N ARG A 69 0.70 1.27 -16.19
CA ARG A 69 1.97 1.75 -16.78
C ARG A 69 3.19 0.90 -16.43
N TRP A 70 3.09 0.02 -15.44
CA TRP A 70 4.19 -0.86 -15.05
C TRP A 70 4.43 -1.94 -16.11
N SER A 71 5.60 -1.95 -16.75
CA SER A 71 5.94 -2.88 -17.84
C SER A 71 6.36 -4.27 -17.34
N GLY A 72 7.01 -4.34 -16.19
CA GLY A 72 7.57 -5.57 -15.65
C GLY A 72 6.50 -6.56 -15.15
N PRO A 73 6.92 -7.78 -14.75
CA PRO A 73 6.01 -8.77 -14.18
C PRO A 73 5.27 -8.18 -12.97
N LYS A 74 3.94 -8.24 -12.97
CA LYS A 74 3.15 -7.69 -11.88
C LYS A 74 2.07 -8.67 -11.41
N GLN A 75 1.93 -8.76 -10.10
CA GLN A 75 0.80 -9.41 -9.45
C GLN A 75 -0.01 -8.34 -8.73
N ILE A 76 -1.34 -8.43 -8.86
CA ILE A 76 -2.25 -7.49 -8.21
C ILE A 76 -3.12 -8.27 -7.24
N VAL A 77 -3.14 -7.86 -5.98
CA VAL A 77 -4.00 -8.39 -4.94
C VAL A 77 -4.87 -7.25 -4.45
N ARG A 78 -6.17 -7.36 -4.71
CA ARG A 78 -7.18 -6.40 -4.26
C ARG A 78 -7.87 -6.94 -3.01
N ILE A 79 -7.87 -6.14 -1.96
CA ILE A 79 -8.51 -6.47 -0.69
C ILE A 79 -9.85 -5.76 -0.62
N ALA A 80 -10.94 -6.53 -0.70
CA ALA A 80 -12.28 -5.97 -0.57
C ALA A 80 -12.41 -5.25 0.78
N GLY A 81 -13.11 -4.12 0.81
CA GLY A 81 -13.28 -3.37 2.06
C GLY A 81 -14.02 -4.17 3.14
N SER A 82 -14.88 -5.12 2.74
CA SER A 82 -15.51 -6.09 3.66
C SER A 82 -14.51 -6.98 4.40
N ASP A 83 -13.30 -7.10 3.88
CA ASP A 83 -12.26 -7.98 4.43
C ASP A 83 -11.32 -7.23 5.38
N SER A 84 -11.49 -5.91 5.58
CA SER A 84 -10.64 -5.10 6.48
C SER A 84 -11.43 -4.58 7.66
N GLU A 85 -10.83 -4.64 8.84
CA GLU A 85 -11.36 -3.99 10.05
C GLU A 85 -11.18 -2.46 10.05
N ASP A 86 -10.41 -1.90 9.09
CA ASP A 86 -10.25 -0.45 8.93
C ASP A 86 -11.41 0.14 8.12
N HIS A 87 -12.21 1.02 8.73
CA HIS A 87 -13.34 1.68 8.06
C HIS A 87 -12.96 2.57 6.87
N LEU A 88 -11.67 2.95 6.77
CA LEU A 88 -11.12 3.67 5.62
C LEU A 88 -10.49 2.75 4.57
N ASN A 89 -10.40 1.45 4.83
CA ASN A 89 -9.78 0.44 3.97
C ASN A 89 -8.36 0.79 3.50
N HIS A 90 -7.60 1.51 4.33
CA HIS A 90 -6.24 1.92 4.02
C HIS A 90 -5.22 1.06 4.77
N LEU A 91 -5.51 0.74 6.02
CA LEU A 91 -4.65 -0.02 6.92
C LEU A 91 -4.99 -1.51 6.89
N ILE A 92 -4.93 -2.09 5.69
CA ILE A 92 -5.47 -3.41 5.35
C ILE A 92 -4.57 -4.60 5.74
N THR A 93 -3.58 -4.38 6.59
CA THR A 93 -2.71 -5.40 7.17
C THR A 93 -2.11 -4.90 8.49
N GLY A 94 -1.64 -5.83 9.31
CA GLY A 94 -0.91 -5.58 10.55
C GLY A 94 -1.78 -5.64 11.80
N ASP A 95 -1.17 -6.07 12.90
CA ASP A 95 -1.85 -6.39 14.16
C ASP A 95 -2.60 -5.23 14.82
N VAL A 96 -2.29 -3.98 14.44
CA VAL A 96 -2.79 -2.78 15.12
C VAL A 96 -4.20 -2.44 14.67
N VAL A 97 -4.47 -2.47 13.36
CA VAL A 97 -5.76 -2.03 12.80
C VAL A 97 -6.48 -3.18 12.09
N SER A 98 -5.77 -4.02 11.34
CA SER A 98 -6.36 -5.17 10.65
C SER A 98 -5.67 -6.49 10.99
N PRO A 99 -5.76 -6.96 12.25
CA PRO A 99 -5.13 -8.21 12.68
C PRO A 99 -5.63 -9.44 11.93
N GLY A 100 -6.91 -9.49 11.53
CA GLY A 100 -7.48 -10.60 10.75
C GLY A 100 -6.85 -10.75 9.37
N GLN A 101 -6.21 -9.70 8.85
CA GLN A 101 -5.58 -9.68 7.55
C GLN A 101 -4.11 -10.11 7.56
N VAL A 102 -3.49 -10.29 8.74
CA VAL A 102 -2.06 -10.57 8.86
C VAL A 102 -1.70 -11.87 8.15
N THR A 103 -2.35 -12.99 8.49
CA THR A 103 -2.07 -14.30 7.86
C THR A 103 -2.23 -14.24 6.34
N ARG A 104 -3.36 -13.71 5.85
CA ARG A 104 -3.62 -13.59 4.41
C ARG A 104 -2.57 -12.74 3.70
N SER A 105 -2.17 -11.61 4.29
CA SER A 105 -1.16 -10.72 3.71
C SER A 105 0.23 -11.37 3.66
N VAL A 106 0.64 -12.03 4.76
CA VAL A 106 1.90 -12.78 4.84
C VAL A 106 1.95 -13.89 3.79
N ASP A 107 0.91 -14.73 3.73
CA ASP A 107 0.83 -15.83 2.77
C ASP A 107 0.88 -15.31 1.32
N SER A 108 0.19 -14.20 1.04
CA SER A 108 0.19 -13.57 -0.29
C SER A 108 1.59 -13.09 -0.69
N ILE A 109 2.30 -12.42 0.23
CA ILE A 109 3.64 -11.87 -0.01
C ILE A 109 4.66 -12.99 -0.16
N ILE A 110 4.67 -13.98 0.74
CA ILE A 110 5.60 -15.13 0.68
C ILE A 110 5.36 -15.94 -0.59
N THR A 111 4.10 -16.21 -0.93
CA THR A 111 3.76 -16.95 -2.16
C THR A 111 4.24 -16.21 -3.40
N TRP A 112 4.04 -14.89 -3.46
CA TRP A 112 4.55 -14.07 -4.57
C TRP A 112 6.08 -14.08 -4.61
N HIS A 113 6.75 -13.91 -3.47
CA HIS A 113 8.21 -13.94 -3.37
C HIS A 113 8.80 -15.26 -3.88
N ASN A 114 8.25 -16.39 -3.44
CA ASN A 114 8.72 -17.71 -3.88
C ASN A 114 8.55 -17.92 -5.39
N ARG A 115 7.51 -17.35 -6.01
CA ARG A 115 7.34 -17.41 -7.47
C ARG A 115 8.41 -16.62 -8.21
N ILE A 116 8.80 -15.45 -7.72
CA ILE A 116 9.81 -14.61 -8.40
C ILE A 116 11.22 -15.17 -8.20
N VAL A 117 11.55 -15.70 -7.02
CA VAL A 117 12.85 -16.33 -6.75
C VAL A 117 12.97 -17.68 -7.44
N GLY A 118 11.92 -18.52 -7.40
CA GLY A 118 11.93 -19.82 -8.08
C GLY A 118 12.10 -19.70 -9.60
N ARG A 119 11.57 -18.63 -10.21
CA ARG A 119 11.79 -18.34 -11.65
C ARG A 119 13.23 -17.93 -11.95
N ALA A 120 13.93 -17.27 -11.03
CA ALA A 120 15.32 -16.85 -11.21
C ALA A 120 16.33 -18.01 -11.12
N VAL A 121 15.95 -19.13 -10.49
CA VAL A 121 16.81 -20.34 -10.38
C VAL A 121 16.63 -21.29 -11.58
N THR A 122 15.58 -21.11 -12.37
CA THR A 122 15.23 -22.00 -13.50
C THR A 122 15.52 -21.37 -14.88
N GLN A 123 16.13 -20.17 -14.91
CA GLN A 123 16.72 -19.54 -16.10
C GLN A 123 18.24 -19.65 -16.02
#